data_AF-A0A7V1EQU3-F1
#
_entry.id   AF-A0A7V1EQU3-F1
#
_cell.length_a   1.000
_cell.length_b   1.000
_cell.length_c   1.000
_cell.angle_alpha   90.00
_cell.angle_beta   90.00
_cell.angle_gamma   90.00
#
_symmetry.space_group_name_H-M   'P 1'
#
loop_
_entity.id
_entity.type
_entity.pdbx_description
1 polymer ?
#
loop_
_entity_poly.entity_id
_entity_poly.type
_entity_poly.pdbx_seq_one_letter_code
_entity_poly.pdbx_strand_id
1 'polypeptide(L)'
;MDLATLIGLAGTVAAILAAILMGGPIDIFINAPGLMIVCAGTMTVVLMKYPLSVAADAMKAAGKAFLNKTQTPTDLIEKCVELSTIARKEGVLGLEQVEIDNQFLKRGVQLVVDGSDPDFVRKMMNTDINQTIERHEEGQSIFKSIADVAPAMGMIGTLIGLV
;
A
#
# COMPACT_ATOMS: atom_id res chain seq x y z
N MET A 1 -8.10 -7.48 3.43
CA MET A 1 -8.27 -6.27 4.27
C MET A 1 -8.32 -6.66 5.72
N ASP A 2 -7.68 -5.86 6.56
CA ASP A 2 -7.95 -5.89 7.99
C ASP A 2 -9.39 -5.38 8.25
N LEU A 3 -10.09 -6.07 9.15
CA LEU A 3 -11.45 -5.71 9.57
C LEU A 3 -11.47 -4.29 10.16
N ALA A 4 -10.38 -3.88 10.84
CA ALA A 4 -10.26 -2.55 11.40
C ALA A 4 -10.27 -1.45 10.33
N THR A 5 -9.58 -1.65 9.20
CA THR A 5 -9.59 -0.69 8.08
C THR A 5 -10.99 -0.55 7.49
N LEU A 6 -11.71 -1.66 7.33
CA LEU A 6 -13.06 -1.67 6.76
C LEU A 6 -14.05 -0.99 7.71
N ILE A 7 -14.04 -1.35 8.99
CA ILE A 7 -14.92 -0.77 10.01
C ILE A 7 -14.62 0.71 10.19
N GLY A 8 -13.34 1.10 10.23
CA GLY A 8 -12.93 2.50 10.34
C GLY A 8 -13.46 3.34 9.16
N LEU A 9 -13.21 2.90 7.93
CA LEU A 9 -13.67 3.59 6.73
C LEU A 9 -15.21 3.69 6.67
N ALA A 10 -15.90 2.57 6.85
CA ALA A 10 -17.35 2.53 6.81
C ALA A 10 -17.98 3.33 7.95
N GLY A 11 -17.41 3.26 9.15
CA GLY A 11 -17.86 4.01 10.33
C GLY A 11 -17.73 5.52 10.14
N THR A 12 -16.61 6.00 9.60
CA THR A 12 -16.43 7.43 9.30
C THR A 12 -17.43 7.91 8.25
N VAL A 13 -17.61 7.18 7.15
CA VAL A 13 -18.58 7.54 6.11
C VAL A 13 -20.00 7.56 6.66
N ALA A 14 -20.38 6.55 7.45
CA ALA A 14 -21.70 6.48 8.07
C ALA A 14 -21.96 7.63 9.05
N ALA A 15 -20.96 8.01 9.86
CA ALA A 15 -21.07 9.14 10.78
C ALA A 15 -21.27 10.47 10.04
N ILE A 16 -20.52 10.70 8.94
CA ILE A 16 -20.67 11.89 8.09
C ILE A 16 -22.07 11.93 7.46
N LEU A 17 -22.53 10.81 6.89
CA LEU A 17 -23.86 10.74 6.28
C LEU A 17 -24.98 10.96 7.31
N ALA A 18 -24.87 10.37 8.50
CA ALA A 18 -25.82 10.58 9.58
C ALA A 18 -25.88 12.06 10.00
N ALA A 19 -24.74 12.73 10.11
CA ALA A 19 -24.68 14.15 10.41
C ALA A 19 -25.35 15.01 9.32
N ILE A 20 -25.12 14.70 8.04
CA ILE A 20 -25.77 15.40 6.92
C ILE A 20 -27.30 15.21 6.97
N LEU A 21 -27.77 13.97 7.15
CA LEU A 21 -29.20 13.65 7.21
C LEU A 21 -29.92 14.32 8.39
N MET A 22 -29.22 14.52 9.51
CA MET A 22 -29.75 15.28 10.65
C MET A 22 -29.74 16.80 10.43
N GLY A 23 -28.82 17.30 9.60
CA GLY A 23 -28.58 18.73 9.40
C GLY A 23 -29.42 19.39 8.31
N GLY A 24 -30.04 18.63 7.39
CA GLY A 24 -30.88 19.18 6.32
C GLY A 24 -30.93 18.28 5.08
N PRO A 25 -31.49 18.77 3.96
CA PRO A 25 -31.55 18.01 2.73
C PRO A 25 -30.16 17.87 2.08
N ILE A 26 -29.88 16.66 1.55
CA ILE A 26 -28.57 16.24 1.02
C ILE A 26 -28.11 17.06 -0.18
N ASP A 27 -29.04 17.54 -0.98
CA ASP A 27 -28.78 18.29 -2.22
C ASP A 27 -27.95 19.55 -1.98
N ILE A 28 -28.10 20.20 -0.82
CA ILE A 28 -27.31 21.37 -0.43
C ILE A 28 -25.80 21.05 -0.31
N PHE A 29 -25.45 19.81 0.03
CA PHE A 29 -24.05 19.40 0.22
C PHE A 29 -23.35 19.01 -1.09
N ILE A 30 -24.09 18.89 -2.20
CA ILE A 30 -23.52 18.52 -3.50
C ILE A 30 -23.30 19.77 -4.34
N ASN A 31 -22.06 20.27 -4.35
CA ASN A 31 -21.64 21.42 -5.15
C ASN A 31 -20.69 20.96 -6.27
N ALA A 32 -21.19 20.86 -7.51
CA ALA A 32 -20.40 20.40 -8.64
C ALA A 32 -19.16 21.28 -8.94
N PRO A 33 -19.26 22.63 -8.97
CA PRO A 33 -18.07 23.50 -9.07
C PRO A 33 -17.05 23.28 -7.95
N GLY A 34 -17.49 23.18 -6.70
CA GLY A 34 -16.63 22.95 -5.55
C GLY A 34 -15.92 21.61 -5.61
N LEU A 35 -16.63 20.55 -5.98
CA LEU A 35 -16.06 19.22 -6.22
C LEU A 35 -15.03 19.25 -7.35
N MET A 36 -15.28 19.99 -8.43
CA MET A 36 -14.31 20.16 -9.52
C MET A 36 -13.03 20.84 -9.00
N ILE A 37 -13.14 21.93 -8.24
CA ILE A 37 -11.98 22.65 -7.68
C ILE A 37 -11.17 21.72 -6.78
N VAL A 38 -11.82 21.01 -5.85
CA VAL A 38 -11.13 20.13 -4.90
C VAL A 38 -10.52 18.94 -5.63
N CYS A 39 -11.29 18.18 -6.40
CA CYS A 39 -10.81 16.96 -7.03
C CYS A 39 -9.79 17.25 -8.14
N ALA A 40 -10.13 18.10 -9.11
CA ALA A 40 -9.24 18.38 -10.24
C ALA A 40 -8.03 19.21 -9.81
N GLY A 41 -8.22 20.18 -8.91
CA GLY A 41 -7.13 21.00 -8.38
C GLY A 41 -6.14 20.17 -7.56
N THR A 42 -6.62 19.32 -6.65
CA THR A 42 -5.75 18.43 -5.88
C THR A 42 -4.98 17.48 -6.79
N MET A 43 -5.66 16.85 -7.76
CA MET A 43 -5.01 15.95 -8.70
C MET A 43 -3.91 16.67 -9.50
N THR A 44 -4.18 17.87 -9.99
CA THR A 44 -3.21 18.63 -10.81
C THR A 44 -2.02 19.08 -9.98
N VAL A 45 -2.24 19.57 -8.76
CA VAL A 45 -1.15 19.98 -7.84
C VAL A 45 -0.29 18.78 -7.44
N VAL A 46 -0.91 17.62 -7.19
CA VAL A 46 -0.18 16.39 -6.87
C VAL A 46 0.61 15.90 -8.08
N LEU A 47 0.04 15.91 -9.29
CA LEU A 47 0.75 15.57 -10.53
C LEU A 47 1.91 16.53 -10.83
N MET A 48 1.86 17.77 -10.36
CA MET A 48 2.99 18.70 -10.45
C MET A 48 4.15 18.31 -9.50
N LYS A 49 3.87 17.61 -8.39
CA LYS A 49 4.88 17.20 -7.40
C LYS A 49 5.56 15.86 -7.73
N TYR A 50 4.93 15.00 -8.54
CA TYR A 50 5.38 13.62 -8.76
C TYR A 50 5.43 13.24 -10.25
N PRO A 51 6.37 12.37 -10.66
CA PRO A 51 6.34 11.78 -12.00
C PRO A 51 5.05 10.97 -12.23
N LEU A 52 4.53 11.00 -13.46
CA LEU A 52 3.27 10.33 -13.81
C LEU A 52 3.31 8.81 -13.59
N SER A 53 4.48 8.19 -13.80
CA SER A 53 4.69 6.75 -13.54
C SER A 53 4.47 6.40 -12.07
N VAL A 54 5.03 7.21 -11.17
CA VAL A 54 4.92 7.02 -9.71
C VAL A 54 3.49 7.24 -9.25
N ALA A 55 2.81 8.28 -9.77
CA ALA A 55 1.39 8.52 -9.50
C ALA A 55 0.50 7.34 -9.91
N ALA A 56 0.74 6.77 -11.09
CA ALA A 56 -0.01 5.62 -11.57
C ALA A 56 0.24 4.37 -10.71
N ASP A 57 1.48 4.14 -10.29
CA ASP A 57 1.83 2.98 -9.46
C ASP A 57 1.29 3.10 -8.03
N ALA A 58 1.23 4.31 -7.47
CA ALA A 58 0.57 4.56 -6.18
C ALA A 58 -0.92 4.21 -6.22
N MET A 59 -1.63 4.55 -7.30
CA MET A 59 -3.04 4.19 -7.47
C MET A 59 -3.25 2.67 -7.56
N LYS A 60 -2.36 1.95 -8.25
CA LYS A 60 -2.37 0.48 -8.26
C LYS A 60 -2.08 -0.11 -6.88
N ALA A 61 -1.13 0.49 -6.15
CA ALA A 61 -0.78 0.08 -4.80
C ALA A 61 -1.94 0.25 -3.81
N ALA A 62 -2.72 1.33 -3.92
CA ALA A 62 -3.95 1.50 -3.15
C ALA A 62 -4.96 0.38 -3.42
N GLY A 63 -5.16 -0.01 -4.69
CA GLY A 63 -6.02 -1.15 -5.02
C GLY A 63 -5.55 -2.45 -4.35
N LYS A 64 -4.23 -2.69 -4.32
CA LYS A 64 -3.65 -3.83 -3.60
C LYS A 64 -3.85 -3.74 -2.09
N ALA A 65 -3.78 -2.55 -1.48
CA ALA A 65 -4.00 -2.39 -0.04
C ALA A 65 -5.39 -2.89 0.41
N PHE A 66 -6.42 -2.70 -0.42
CA PHE A 66 -7.77 -3.24 -0.16
C PHE A 66 -7.93 -4.73 -0.53
N LEU A 67 -7.03 -5.32 -1.31
CA LEU A 67 -7.17 -6.71 -1.76
C LEU A 67 -6.20 -7.68 -1.08
N ASN A 68 -5.16 -7.17 -0.42
CA ASN A 68 -4.05 -8.02 0.02
C ASN A 68 -4.49 -8.99 1.13
N LYS A 69 -4.11 -10.26 0.94
CA LYS A 69 -4.08 -11.30 1.97
C LYS A 69 -2.61 -11.49 2.32
N THR A 70 -2.17 -10.87 3.41
CA THR A 70 -0.83 -11.12 3.96
C THR A 70 -0.77 -12.54 4.53
N GLN A 71 0.32 -13.26 4.22
CA GLN A 71 0.64 -14.50 4.93
C GLN A 71 0.93 -14.17 6.39
N THR A 72 0.53 -15.04 7.31
CA THR A 72 0.78 -14.77 8.72
C THR A 72 2.25 -15.00 9.04
N PRO A 73 2.85 -14.21 9.97
CA PRO A 73 4.22 -14.45 10.40
C PRO A 73 4.44 -15.87 10.94
N THR A 74 3.41 -16.45 11.58
CA THR A 74 3.43 -17.82 12.11
C THR A 74 3.64 -18.84 10.99
N ASP A 75 2.86 -18.75 9.90
CA ASP A 75 2.99 -19.66 8.76
C ASP A 75 4.39 -19.59 8.14
N LEU A 76 4.97 -18.39 8.07
CA LEU A 76 6.33 -18.19 7.55
C LEU A 76 7.41 -18.79 8.47
N ILE A 77 7.24 -18.68 9.79
CA ILE A 77 8.15 -19.30 10.76
C ILE A 77 8.12 -20.82 10.63
N GLU A 78 6.91 -21.41 10.58
CA GLU A 78 6.76 -22.85 10.40
C GLU A 78 7.39 -23.33 9.10
N LYS A 79 7.19 -22.59 8.00
CA LYS A 79 7.83 -22.90 6.72
C LYS A 79 9.35 -22.81 6.78
N CYS A 80 9.91 -21.81 7.48
CA CYS A 80 11.35 -21.70 7.69
C CYS A 80 11.91 -22.89 8.50
N VAL A 81 11.20 -23.35 9.52
CA VAL A 81 11.57 -24.53 10.31
C VAL A 81 11.53 -25.80 9.45
N GLU A 82 10.49 -25.97 8.64
CA GLU A 82 10.37 -27.08 7.68
C GLU A 82 11.57 -27.10 6.72
N LEU A 83 11.85 -25.97 6.06
CA LEU A 83 12.98 -25.83 5.13
C LEU A 83 14.32 -26.14 5.83
N SER A 84 14.54 -25.65 7.05
CA SER A 84 15.77 -25.95 7.80
C SER A 84 15.92 -27.44 8.11
N THR A 85 14.81 -28.14 8.36
CA THR A 85 14.81 -29.57 8.67
C THR A 85 15.17 -30.39 7.43
N ILE A 86 14.63 -30.00 6.27
CA ILE A 86 14.95 -30.61 4.98
C ILE A 86 16.42 -30.38 4.65
N ALA A 87 16.89 -29.13 4.73
CA ALA A 87 18.29 -28.78 4.49
C ALA A 87 19.28 -29.59 5.37
N ARG A 88 18.90 -29.89 6.61
CA ARG A 88 19.72 -30.68 7.53
C ARG A 88 19.73 -32.18 7.20
N LYS A 89 18.63 -32.74 6.68
CA LYS A 89 18.49 -34.17 6.37
C LYS A 89 19.02 -34.53 4.98
N GLU A 90 18.68 -33.72 3.99
CA GLU A 90 18.88 -34.00 2.57
C GLU A 90 19.93 -33.08 1.94
N GLY A 91 20.46 -32.13 2.72
CA GLY A 91 21.36 -31.10 2.22
C GLY A 91 20.61 -29.98 1.49
N VAL A 92 21.37 -29.02 0.97
CA VAL A 92 20.82 -27.81 0.34
C VAL A 92 20.02 -28.15 -0.94
N LEU A 93 20.42 -29.18 -1.68
CA LEU A 93 19.74 -29.65 -2.89
C LEU A 93 18.32 -30.17 -2.63
N GLY A 94 18.04 -30.68 -1.42
CA GLY A 94 16.69 -31.10 -1.04
C GLY A 94 15.68 -29.94 -1.03
N LEU A 95 16.16 -28.69 -0.95
CA LEU A 95 15.31 -27.50 -0.98
C LEU A 95 14.72 -27.21 -2.36
N GLU A 96 15.29 -27.74 -3.46
CA GLU A 96 14.76 -27.54 -4.81
C GLU A 96 13.39 -28.19 -5.02
N GLN A 97 13.10 -29.25 -4.28
CA GLN A 97 11.87 -30.03 -4.41
C GLN A 97 10.72 -29.44 -3.59
N VAL A 98 10.98 -28.43 -2.76
CA VAL A 98 9.98 -27.83 -1.88
C VAL A 98 9.26 -26.72 -2.62
N GLU A 99 7.93 -26.82 -2.69
CA GLU A 99 7.10 -25.76 -3.23
C GLU A 99 7.00 -24.61 -2.21
N ILE A 100 7.37 -23.41 -2.65
CA ILE A 100 7.39 -22.19 -1.82
C ILE A 100 6.50 -21.14 -2.50
N ASP A 101 5.37 -20.84 -1.86
CA ASP A 101 4.39 -19.85 -2.36
C ASP A 101 4.93 -18.41 -2.26
N ASN A 102 5.69 -18.13 -1.20
CA ASN A 102 6.23 -16.80 -0.97
C ASN A 102 7.39 -16.52 -1.93
N GLN A 103 7.17 -15.62 -2.89
CA GLN A 103 8.15 -15.23 -3.91
C GLN A 103 9.48 -14.75 -3.32
N PHE A 104 9.43 -13.99 -2.21
CA PHE A 104 10.63 -13.47 -1.55
C PHE A 104 11.44 -14.62 -0.91
N LEU A 105 10.78 -15.50 -0.17
CA LEU A 105 11.41 -16.67 0.44
C LEU A 105 11.99 -17.62 -0.61
N LYS A 106 11.24 -17.88 -1.70
CA LYS A 106 11.68 -18.72 -2.82
C LYS A 106 12.99 -18.20 -3.43
N ARG A 107 13.10 -16.89 -3.63
CA ARG A 107 14.31 -16.26 -4.17
C ARG A 107 15.50 -16.43 -3.23
N GLY A 108 15.30 -16.27 -1.92
CA GLY A 108 16.34 -16.52 -0.92
C GLY A 108 16.83 -17.96 -0.93
N VAL A 109 15.90 -18.92 -0.98
CA VAL A 109 16.23 -20.36 -1.04
C VAL A 109 17.00 -20.71 -2.31
N GLN A 110 16.60 -20.18 -3.47
CA GLN A 110 17.33 -20.39 -4.73
C GLN A 110 18.79 -19.92 -4.64
N LEU A 111 19.05 -18.74 -4.08
CA LEU A 111 20.43 -18.25 -3.94
C LEU A 111 21.30 -19.15 -3.06
N VAL A 112 20.71 -19.75 -2.03
CA VAL A 112 21.40 -20.71 -1.14
C VAL A 112 21.66 -22.02 -1.86
N VAL A 113 20.70 -22.52 -2.65
CA VAL A 113 20.85 -23.70 -3.52
C VAL A 113 21.95 -23.50 -4.56
N ASP A 114 22.04 -22.31 -5.15
CA ASP A 114 23.08 -21.94 -6.11
C ASP A 114 24.49 -21.84 -5.48
N GLY A 115 24.61 -22.05 -4.17
CA GLY A 115 25.88 -22.03 -3.45
C GLY A 115 26.44 -20.62 -3.22
N SER A 116 25.58 -19.60 -3.22
CA SER A 116 25.99 -18.22 -2.95
C SER A 116 26.50 -18.07 -1.51
N ASP A 117 27.48 -17.18 -1.33
CA ASP A 117 28.01 -16.85 0.00
C ASP A 117 26.90 -16.28 0.92
N PRO A 118 26.82 -16.70 2.21
CA PRO A 118 25.77 -16.24 3.13
C PRO A 118 25.69 -14.73 3.31
N ASP A 119 26.82 -14.02 3.29
CA ASP A 119 26.83 -12.56 3.42
C ASP A 119 26.31 -11.89 2.14
N PHE A 120 26.60 -12.48 0.98
CA PHE A 120 26.02 -12.04 -0.29
C PHE A 120 24.50 -12.23 -0.33
N VAL A 121 24.01 -13.41 0.09
CA VAL A 121 22.55 -13.69 0.17
C VAL A 121 21.89 -12.69 1.11
N ARG A 122 22.45 -12.49 2.32
CA ARG A 122 21.92 -11.52 3.29
C ARG A 122 21.88 -10.12 2.71
N LYS A 123 22.95 -9.68 2.05
CA LYS A 123 23.02 -8.36 1.42
C LYS A 123 21.95 -8.19 0.35
N MET A 124 21.81 -9.17 -0.55
CA MET A 124 20.81 -9.11 -1.63
C MET A 124 19.38 -9.04 -1.08
N MET A 125 19.05 -9.90 -0.13
CA MET A 125 17.72 -9.95 0.48
C MET A 125 17.40 -8.66 1.24
N ASN A 126 18.36 -8.09 1.97
CA ASN A 126 18.21 -6.79 2.62
C ASN A 126 18.01 -5.65 1.62
N THR A 127 18.75 -5.67 0.50
CA THR A 127 18.55 -4.68 -0.58
C THR A 127 17.15 -4.77 -1.17
N ASP A 128 16.63 -5.98 -1.42
CA ASP A 128 15.27 -6.15 -1.96
C ASP A 128 14.19 -5.70 -0.97
N ILE A 129 14.37 -5.97 0.33
CA ILE A 129 13.50 -5.44 1.39
C ILE A 129 13.51 -3.90 1.35
N ASN A 130 14.68 -3.28 1.36
CA ASN A 130 14.81 -1.83 1.38
C ASN A 130 14.19 -1.18 0.13
N GLN A 131 14.41 -1.75 -1.05
CA GLN A 131 13.79 -1.27 -2.29
C GLN A 131 12.26 -1.44 -2.27
N THR A 132 11.76 -2.49 -1.64
CA THR A 132 10.32 -2.70 -1.46
C THR A 132 9.73 -1.66 -0.51
N ILE A 133 10.40 -1.36 0.59
CA ILE A 133 10.02 -0.31 1.53
C ILE A 133 10.00 1.04 0.81
N GLU A 134 11.07 1.40 0.11
CA GLU A 134 11.20 2.67 -0.61
C GLU A 134 10.07 2.88 -1.63
N ARG A 135 9.74 1.85 -2.44
CA ARG A 135 8.60 1.91 -3.36
C ARG A 135 7.26 2.12 -2.66
N HIS A 136 7.07 1.49 -1.49
CA HIS A 136 5.85 1.66 -0.70
C HIS A 136 5.77 3.05 -0.04
N GLU A 137 6.90 3.56 0.46
CA GLU A 137 7.00 4.91 1.03
C GLU A 137 6.73 5.98 -0.01
N GLU A 138 7.27 5.83 -1.22
CA GLU A 138 7.01 6.73 -2.34
C GLU A 138 5.52 6.74 -2.69
N GLY A 139 4.89 5.56 -2.79
CA GLY A 139 3.44 5.43 -3.00
C GLY A 139 2.62 6.09 -1.89
N GLN A 140 3.01 5.90 -0.62
CA GLN A 140 2.36 6.54 0.54
C GLN A 140 2.50 8.07 0.51
N SER A 141 3.65 8.59 0.05
CA SER A 141 3.92 10.03 0.00
C SER A 141 2.90 10.77 -0.88
N ILE A 142 2.43 10.14 -1.96
CA ILE A 142 1.40 10.70 -2.84
C ILE A 142 0.08 10.86 -2.09
N PHE A 143 -0.36 9.83 -1.36
CA PHE A 143 -1.59 9.90 -0.56
C PHE A 143 -1.50 10.93 0.56
N LYS A 144 -0.32 11.08 1.20
CA LYS A 144 -0.06 12.19 2.14
C LYS A 144 -0.19 13.54 1.45
N SER A 145 0.42 13.73 0.28
CA SER A 145 0.28 14.97 -0.48
C SER A 145 -1.17 15.25 -0.88
N ILE A 146 -1.96 14.24 -1.25
CA ILE A 146 -3.40 14.40 -1.50
C ILE A 146 -4.12 14.86 -0.22
N ALA A 147 -3.82 14.22 0.93
CA ALA A 147 -4.43 14.57 2.22
C ALA A 147 -4.07 16.00 2.67
N ASP A 148 -2.88 16.49 2.35
CA ASP A 148 -2.44 17.86 2.67
C ASP A 148 -3.06 18.91 1.72
N VAL A 149 -3.13 18.58 0.42
CA VAL A 149 -3.58 19.53 -0.62
C VAL A 149 -5.10 19.63 -0.70
N ALA A 150 -5.85 18.54 -0.50
CA ALA A 150 -7.30 18.54 -0.65
C ALA A 150 -8.02 19.55 0.27
N PRO A 151 -7.68 19.67 1.56
CA PRO A 151 -8.27 20.70 2.43
C PRO A 151 -7.92 22.12 1.98
N ALA A 152 -6.69 22.35 1.53
CA ALA A 152 -6.26 23.65 1.03
C ALA A 152 -7.04 24.06 -0.23
N MET A 153 -7.24 23.13 -1.17
CA MET A 153 -8.10 23.35 -2.34
C MET A 153 -9.56 23.60 -1.95
N GLY A 154 -10.05 22.95 -0.88
CA GLY A 154 -11.36 23.21 -0.30
C GLY A 154 -11.50 24.65 0.20
N MET A 155 -10.51 25.16 0.92
CA MET A 155 -10.48 26.56 1.36
C MET A 155 -10.37 27.55 0.18
N ILE A 156 -9.66 27.20 -0.89
CA ILE A 156 -9.66 28.02 -2.11
C ILE A 156 -11.07 28.03 -2.74
N GLY A 157 -11.75 26.88 -2.77
CA GLY A 157 -13.12 26.77 -3.25
C GLY A 157 -14.10 27.63 -2.47
N THR A 158 -13.96 27.73 -1.13
CA THR A 158 -14.80 28.62 -0.33
C THR A 158 -14.56 30.09 -0.64
N LEU A 159 -13.31 30.50 -0.85
CA LEU A 159 -12.98 31.88 -1.24
C LEU A 159 -13.56 32.24 -2.61
N ILE A 160 -13.46 31.34 -3.59
CA ILE A 160 -14.03 31.57 -4.93
C ILE A 160 -15.56 31.65 -4.85
N GLY A 161 -16.21 30.81 -4.05
CA GLY A 161 -17.67 30.81 -3.91
C GLY A 161 -18.25 31.99 -3.14
N LEU A 162 -17.42 32.79 -2.45
CA LEU A 162 -17.84 33.99 -1.72
C LEU A 162 -17.79 35.27 -2.56
N VAL A 163 -17.10 35.24 -3.71
CA VAL A 163 -17.00 36.36 -4.67
C VAL A 163 -18.09 36.22 -5.74
#